data_AF-A0A482XHF2-F1
#
_entry.id   AF-A0A482XHF2-F1
#
_cell.length_a   1.000
_cell.length_b   1.000
_cell.length_c   1.000
_cell.angle_alpha   90.00
_cell.angle_beta   90.00
_cell.angle_gamma   90.00
#
_symmetry.space_group_name_H-M   'P 1'
#
loop_
_entity.id
_entity.type
_entity.pdbx_description
1 polymer ?
#
loop_
_entity_poly.entity_id
_entity_poly.type
_entity_poly.pdbx_seq_one_letter_code
_entity_poly.pdbx_strand_id
1 'polypeptide(L)'
;MFPYDLAQTNPNQLLVENFEYNALLGKALTELFPMDERQVINKWLTRFGEMCHSPEQMLYRSHYMWFLLLVMKRGKLTPPFNSPPPPGTLKPLHEVLPIEVYEDIMTTASTEGQHSWIDRIVDESKEDQSKKGLFPQNFFENQPIPREGSFCYGCVFSDFSTTPDMVA
;
A
#
# COMPACT_ATOMS: atom_id res chain seq x y z
N MET A 1 -17.45 -28.80 -20.03
CA MET A 1 -16.28 -28.39 -20.83
C MET A 1 -16.47 -26.91 -21.12
N PHE A 2 -15.90 -26.05 -20.26
CA PHE A 2 -16.00 -24.60 -20.47
C PHE A 2 -14.98 -24.22 -21.55
N PRO A 3 -15.39 -23.54 -22.63
CA PRO A 3 -14.43 -22.98 -23.55
C PRO A 3 -13.83 -21.77 -22.85
N TYR A 4 -12.60 -21.93 -22.35
CA TYR A 4 -11.74 -20.79 -22.14
C TYR A 4 -11.43 -20.24 -23.53
N ASP A 5 -12.23 -19.27 -23.96
CA ASP A 5 -11.85 -18.39 -25.04
C ASP A 5 -10.63 -17.63 -24.54
N LEU A 6 -9.44 -18.08 -24.93
CA LEU A 6 -8.19 -17.34 -24.81
C LEU A 6 -8.27 -16.15 -25.78
N ALA A 7 -9.23 -15.26 -25.57
CA ALA A 7 -9.22 -13.94 -26.13
C ALA A 7 -7.89 -13.32 -25.69
N GLN A 8 -6.98 -13.18 -26.66
CA GLN A 8 -5.62 -12.69 -26.46
C GLN A 8 -5.66 -11.49 -25.53
N THR A 9 -5.28 -11.69 -24.27
CA THR A 9 -5.39 -10.63 -23.27
C THR A 9 -4.50 -9.50 -23.73
N ASN A 10 -5.09 -8.33 -23.94
CA ASN A 10 -4.36 -7.17 -24.43
C ASN A 10 -3.21 -6.89 -23.45
N PRO A 11 -1.93 -6.94 -23.87
CA PRO A 11 -0.80 -6.79 -22.96
C PRO A 11 -0.83 -5.43 -22.23
N ASN A 12 -1.40 -4.39 -22.86
CA ASN A 12 -1.58 -3.10 -22.21
C ASN A 12 -2.63 -3.15 -21.10
N GLN A 13 -3.68 -3.95 -21.25
CA GLN A 13 -4.69 -4.12 -20.22
C GLN A 13 -4.10 -4.81 -18.99
N LEU A 14 -3.32 -5.88 -19.18
CA LEU A 14 -2.58 -6.53 -18.09
C LEU A 14 -1.62 -5.57 -17.37
N LEU A 15 -0.96 -4.67 -18.10
CA LEU A 15 -0.11 -3.65 -17.50
C LEU A 15 -0.91 -2.65 -16.65
N VAL A 16 -2.13 -2.29 -17.04
CA VAL A 16 -3.01 -1.43 -16.23
C VAL A 16 -3.42 -2.15 -14.95
N GLU A 17 -3.98 -3.35 -15.08
CA GLU A 17 -4.52 -4.11 -13.94
C GLU A 17 -3.42 -4.40 -12.90
N ASN A 18 -2.24 -4.85 -13.35
CA ASN A 18 -1.10 -5.07 -12.47
C ASN A 18 -0.62 -3.78 -11.80
N PHE A 19 -0.61 -2.67 -12.54
CA PHE A 19 -0.22 -1.37 -11.97
C PHE A 19 -1.22 -0.92 -10.90
N GLU A 20 -2.52 -1.03 -11.14
CA GLU A 20 -3.56 -0.62 -10.18
C GLU A 20 -3.49 -1.41 -8.89
N TYR A 21 -3.34 -2.75 -8.99
CA TYR A 21 -3.14 -3.61 -7.83
C TYR A 21 -1.89 -3.20 -7.03
N ASN A 22 -0.76 -3.03 -7.72
CA ASN A 22 0.50 -2.66 -7.08
C ASN A 22 0.43 -1.25 -6.48
N ALA A 23 -0.26 -0.30 -7.12
CA ALA A 23 -0.44 1.04 -6.61
C ALA A 23 -1.27 1.06 -5.32
N LEU A 24 -2.31 0.21 -5.21
CA LEU A 24 -3.08 0.05 -3.98
C LEU A 24 -2.21 -0.53 -2.86
N LEU A 25 -1.41 -1.56 -3.17
CA LEU A 25 -0.46 -2.13 -2.20
C LEU A 25 0.58 -1.09 -1.75
N GLY A 26 1.14 -0.31 -2.69
CA GLY A 26 2.08 0.76 -2.38
C GLY A 26 1.47 1.85 -1.49
N LYS A 27 0.22 2.26 -1.74
CA LYS A 27 -0.50 3.20 -0.86
C LYS A 27 -0.65 2.64 0.55
N ALA A 28 -1.05 1.37 0.68
CA ALA A 28 -1.20 0.74 1.99
C ALA A 28 0.14 0.65 2.75
N LEU A 29 1.22 0.27 2.06
CA LEU A 29 2.56 0.20 2.66
C LEU A 29 3.12 1.59 3.01
N THR A 30 2.70 2.65 2.31
CA THR A 30 3.15 4.03 2.57
C THR A 30 2.82 4.43 4.01
N GLU A 31 1.66 4.04 4.53
CA GLU A 31 1.25 4.36 5.90
C GLU A 31 2.17 3.76 6.98
N LEU A 32 3.05 2.82 6.63
CA LEU A 32 4.02 2.23 7.55
C LEU A 32 5.32 3.03 7.65
N PHE A 33 5.56 3.96 6.73
CA PHE A 33 6.78 4.78 6.70
C PHE A 33 6.64 6.04 7.58
N PRO A 34 7.75 6.68 7.98
CA PRO A 34 7.74 8.00 8.63
C PRO A 34 7.17 9.12 7.74
N MET A 35 6.62 10.18 8.33
CA MET A 35 5.91 11.25 7.62
C MET A 35 6.72 11.90 6.48
N ASP A 36 8.01 12.15 6.68
CA ASP A 36 8.92 12.74 5.69
C ASP A 36 9.10 11.80 4.49
N GLU A 37 9.29 10.51 4.74
CA GLU A 37 9.39 9.48 3.70
C GLU A 37 8.05 9.28 2.97
N ARG A 38 6.92 9.30 3.68
CA ARG A 38 5.57 9.23 3.08
C ARG A 38 5.35 10.32 2.04
N GLN A 39 5.78 11.54 2.31
CA GLN A 39 5.64 12.64 1.36
C GLN A 39 6.40 12.38 0.06
N VAL A 40 7.59 11.78 0.14
CA VAL A 40 8.39 11.43 -1.04
C VAL A 40 7.72 10.29 -1.82
N ILE A 41 7.27 9.23 -1.13
CA ILE A 41 6.59 8.09 -1.75
C ILE A 41 5.29 8.55 -2.44
N ASN A 42 4.50 9.40 -1.78
CA ASN A 42 3.27 9.93 -2.37
C ASN A 42 3.53 10.73 -3.64
N LYS A 43 4.60 11.53 -3.70
CA LYS A 43 4.99 12.24 -4.94
C LYS A 43 5.31 11.26 -6.08
N TRP A 44 5.98 10.15 -5.79
CA TRP A 44 6.24 9.09 -6.77
C TRP A 44 4.96 8.38 -7.22
N LEU A 45 4.07 8.01 -6.30
CA LEU A 45 2.79 7.37 -6.63
C LEU A 45 1.89 8.26 -7.48
N THR A 46 1.80 9.56 -7.15
CA THR A 46 1.11 10.55 -7.99
C THR A 46 1.75 10.60 -9.38
N ARG A 47 3.09 10.64 -9.45
CA ARG A 47 3.80 10.66 -10.74
C ARG A 47 3.50 9.43 -11.60
N PHE A 48 3.45 8.24 -11.01
CA PHE A 48 3.11 7.03 -11.76
C PHE A 48 1.67 7.04 -12.29
N GLY A 49 0.74 7.64 -11.55
CA GLY A 49 -0.64 7.83 -12.00
C GLY A 49 -0.74 8.68 -13.28
N GLU A 50 0.15 9.65 -13.46
CA GLU A 50 0.20 10.53 -14.64
C GLU A 50 0.83 9.85 -15.87
N MET A 51 1.55 8.73 -15.70
CA MET A 51 2.29 8.03 -16.76
C MET A 51 1.43 7.01 -17.52
N CYS A 52 0.26 7.41 -18.00
CA CYS A 52 -0.71 6.51 -18.64
C CYS A 52 -0.94 6.78 -20.14
N HIS A 53 -0.21 7.72 -20.74
CA HIS A 53 -0.55 8.25 -22.08
C HIS A 53 0.05 7.44 -23.23
N SER A 54 1.10 6.64 -22.98
CA SER A 54 1.71 5.77 -24.00
C SER A 54 2.04 4.38 -23.42
N PRO A 55 2.11 3.33 -24.26
CA PRO A 55 2.52 1.99 -23.82
C PRO A 55 3.91 1.99 -23.15
N GLU A 56 4.83 2.83 -23.64
CA GLU A 56 6.16 3.00 -23.03
C GLU A 56 6.07 3.59 -21.62
N GLN A 57 5.26 4.64 -21.42
CA GLN A 57 5.02 5.21 -20.09
C GLN A 57 4.38 4.17 -19.16
N MET A 58 3.43 3.39 -19.66
CA MET A 58 2.79 2.31 -18.91
C MET A 58 3.78 1.22 -18.50
N LEU A 59 4.72 0.87 -19.36
CA LEU A 59 5.78 -0.09 -19.06
C LEU A 59 6.74 0.48 -18.00
N TYR A 60 7.19 1.73 -18.16
CA TYR A 60 8.10 2.35 -17.22
C TYR A 60 7.47 2.49 -15.84
N ARG A 61 6.25 3.04 -15.73
CA ARG A 61 5.58 3.14 -14.42
C ARG A 61 5.44 1.78 -13.75
N SER A 62 5.20 0.70 -14.51
CA SER A 62 5.08 -0.65 -13.95
C SER A 62 6.42 -1.16 -13.40
N HIS A 63 7.53 -0.93 -14.11
CA HIS A 63 8.87 -1.26 -13.60
C HIS A 63 9.24 -0.46 -12.35
N TYR A 64 9.02 0.85 -12.37
CA TYR A 64 9.27 1.70 -11.20
C TYR A 64 8.39 1.31 -10.01
N MET A 65 7.10 1.03 -10.24
CA MET A 65 6.16 0.61 -9.20
C MET A 65 6.57 -0.71 -8.56
N TRP A 66 6.93 -1.71 -9.38
CA TRP A 66 7.41 -2.99 -8.88
C TRP A 66 8.69 -2.83 -8.04
N PHE A 67 9.65 -2.05 -8.54
CA PHE A 67 10.89 -1.81 -7.82
C PHE A 67 10.67 -1.02 -6.52
N LEU A 68 9.74 -0.06 -6.51
CA LEU A 68 9.32 0.64 -5.29
C LEU A 68 8.79 -0.34 -4.25
N LEU A 69 7.93 -1.29 -4.64
CA LEU A 69 7.42 -2.31 -3.70
C LEU A 69 8.54 -3.15 -3.09
N LEU A 70 9.60 -3.49 -3.84
CA LEU A 70 10.76 -4.19 -3.30
C LEU A 70 11.53 -3.33 -2.29
N VAL A 71 11.75 -2.06 -2.61
CA VAL A 71 12.38 -1.09 -1.70
C VAL A 71 11.54 -0.94 -0.42
N MET A 72 10.23 -0.87 -0.56
CA MET A 72 9.31 -0.77 0.58
C MET A 72 9.31 -2.05 1.42
N LYS A 73 9.37 -3.23 0.80
CA LYS A 73 9.52 -4.51 1.50
C LYS A 73 10.79 -4.56 2.36
N ARG A 74 11.87 -3.92 1.93
CA ARG A 74 13.10 -3.77 2.73
C ARG A 74 12.95 -2.79 3.91
N GLY A 75 12.04 -1.82 3.81
CA GLY A 75 11.74 -0.86 4.87
C GLY A 75 12.65 0.35 4.92
N LYS A 76 13.47 0.57 3.88
CA LYS A 76 14.34 1.74 3.78
C LYS A 76 14.33 2.28 2.36
N LEU A 77 13.96 3.54 2.19
CA LEU A 77 14.02 4.19 0.89
C LEU A 77 15.45 4.29 0.39
N THR A 78 15.62 3.92 -0.88
CA THR A 78 16.89 3.92 -1.60
C THR A 78 16.69 4.58 -2.97
N PRO A 79 17.75 4.98 -3.67
CA PRO A 79 17.62 5.60 -4.99
C PRO A 79 16.76 4.77 -5.96
N PRO A 80 15.89 5.41 -6.76
CA PRO A 80 15.67 6.86 -6.84
C PRO A 80 14.61 7.40 -5.85
N PHE A 81 14.05 6.54 -4.99
CA PHE A 81 12.90 6.88 -4.13
C PHE A 81 13.27 7.60 -2.84
N ASN A 82 14.55 7.76 -2.54
CA ASN A 82 15.04 8.62 -1.45
C ASN A 82 15.04 10.12 -1.83
N SER A 83 14.43 10.49 -2.96
CA SER A 83 14.29 11.87 -3.44
C SER A 83 13.00 11.98 -4.27
N PRO A 84 12.41 13.18 -4.43
CA PRO A 84 11.21 13.35 -5.26
C PRO A 84 11.49 12.98 -6.73
N PRO A 85 10.46 12.58 -7.49
CA PRO A 85 10.62 12.23 -8.90
C PRO A 85 11.15 13.43 -9.71
N PRO A 86 12.08 13.20 -10.66
CA PRO A 86 12.60 14.27 -11.49
C PRO A 86 11.49 14.84 -12.41
N PRO A 87 11.57 16.13 -12.78
CA PRO A 87 10.63 16.74 -13.70
C PRO A 87 10.79 16.15 -15.11
N GLY A 88 9.72 16.20 -15.90
CA GLY A 88 9.72 15.71 -17.28
C GLY A 88 9.60 14.19 -17.38
N THR A 89 9.90 13.65 -18.56
CA THR A 89 9.75 12.22 -18.84
C THR A 89 10.77 11.39 -18.05
N LEU A 90 10.28 10.39 -17.31
CA LEU A 90 11.16 9.47 -16.60
C LEU A 90 11.93 8.61 -17.61
N LYS A 91 13.23 8.47 -17.36
CA LYS A 91 14.07 7.52 -18.08
C LYS A 91 13.76 6.08 -17.64
N PRO A 92 14.10 5.07 -18.46
CA PRO A 92 14.04 3.68 -18.04
C PRO A 92 14.77 3.47 -16.71
N LEU A 93 14.20 2.64 -15.83
CA LEU A 93 14.72 2.43 -14.48
C LEU A 93 16.20 1.97 -14.48
N HIS A 94 16.59 1.12 -15.43
CA HIS A 94 17.95 0.60 -15.56
C HIS A 94 19.00 1.66 -15.93
N GLU A 95 18.59 2.81 -16.48
CA GLU A 95 19.51 3.92 -16.77
C GLU A 95 19.73 4.82 -15.56
N VAL A 96 18.83 4.78 -14.58
CA VAL A 96 18.83 5.66 -13.40
C VAL A 96 19.41 4.95 -12.18
N LEU A 97 19.28 3.62 -12.11
CA LEU A 97 19.74 2.81 -10.99
C LEU A 97 21.22 2.44 -11.10
N PRO A 98 22.03 2.69 -10.05
CA PRO A 98 23.31 2.02 -9.88
C PRO A 98 23.11 0.50 -9.79
N ILE A 99 23.98 -0.27 -10.45
CA ILE A 99 23.90 -1.74 -10.50
C ILE A 99 23.97 -2.33 -9.09
N GLU A 100 24.78 -1.75 -8.23
CA GLU A 100 24.98 -2.21 -6.85
C GLU A 100 23.68 -2.11 -6.03
N VAL A 101 22.90 -1.05 -6.27
CA VAL A 101 21.60 -0.86 -5.60
C VAL A 101 20.58 -1.88 -6.09
N TYR A 102 20.56 -2.14 -7.40
CA TYR A 102 19.67 -3.13 -8.00
C TYR A 102 19.95 -4.54 -7.48
N GLU A 103 21.21 -4.98 -7.50
CA GLU A 103 21.63 -6.30 -7.03
C GLU A 103 21.33 -6.52 -5.55
N ASP A 104 21.59 -5.52 -4.71
CA ASP A 104 21.30 -5.56 -3.27
C ASP A 104 19.80 -5.79 -3.02
N ILE A 105 18.95 -5.02 -3.71
CA ILE A 105 17.49 -5.14 -3.58
C ILE A 105 17.00 -6.49 -4.11
N MET A 106 17.51 -6.96 -5.25
CA MET A 106 17.09 -8.23 -5.84
C MET A 106 17.50 -9.43 -4.97
N THR A 107 18.72 -9.43 -4.45
CA THR A 107 19.23 -10.47 -3.53
C THR A 107 18.38 -10.52 -2.25
N THR A 108 18.04 -9.36 -1.70
CA THR A 108 17.20 -9.26 -0.50
C THR A 108 15.76 -9.72 -0.78
N ALA A 109 15.23 -9.42 -1.97
CA ALA A 109 13.88 -9.81 -2.36
C ALA A 109 13.71 -11.34 -2.49
N SER A 110 14.75 -12.04 -2.97
CA SER A 110 14.78 -13.50 -3.16
C SER A 110 15.07 -14.29 -1.88
N THR A 111 15.55 -13.66 -0.82
CA THR A 111 15.82 -14.35 0.45
C THR A 111 14.52 -14.53 1.23
N GLU A 112 13.84 -15.66 1.00
CA GLU A 112 12.68 -16.09 1.78
C GLU A 112 13.11 -16.32 3.24
N GLY A 113 12.59 -15.52 4.18
CA GLY A 113 12.79 -15.75 5.62
C GLY A 113 13.42 -14.61 6.44
N GLN A 114 13.72 -13.45 5.86
CA GLN A 114 13.95 -12.27 6.70
C GLN A 114 12.60 -11.82 7.29
N HIS A 115 12.49 -11.84 8.62
CA HIS A 115 11.40 -11.18 9.35
C HIS A 115 11.20 -9.79 8.74
N SER A 116 10.06 -9.60 8.08
CA SER A 116 9.77 -8.34 7.44
C SER A 116 9.77 -7.29 8.54
N TRP A 117 10.38 -6.13 8.32
CA TRP A 117 10.25 -5.00 9.26
C TRP A 117 8.77 -4.67 9.55
N ILE A 118 7.87 -5.02 8.62
CA ILE A 118 6.41 -4.98 8.76
C ILE A 118 5.94 -5.89 9.91
N ASP A 119 6.49 -7.10 10.05
CA ASP A 119 6.11 -8.03 11.13
C ASP A 119 6.41 -7.42 12.49
N ARG A 120 7.53 -6.69 12.63
CA ARG A 120 7.89 -5.97 13.86
C ARG A 120 6.88 -4.88 14.20
N ILE A 121 6.46 -4.09 13.20
CA ILE A 121 5.44 -3.05 13.37
C ILE A 121 4.10 -3.66 13.82
N VAL A 122 3.73 -4.80 13.23
CA VAL A 122 2.50 -5.51 13.58
C VAL A 122 2.59 -6.09 14.99
N ASP A 123 3.72 -6.65 15.40
CA ASP A 123 3.89 -7.20 16.74
C ASP A 123 3.94 -6.11 17.83
N GLU A 124 4.59 -4.96 17.57
CA GLU A 124 4.52 -3.78 18.44
C GLU A 124 3.07 -3.32 18.66
N SER A 125 2.21 -3.43 17.64
CA SER A 125 0.79 -3.07 17.78
C SER A 125 -0.04 -4.10 18.57
N LYS A 126 0.44 -5.34 18.69
CA LYS A 126 -0.27 -6.44 19.38
C LYS A 126 0.08 -6.54 20.86
N GLU A 127 1.30 -6.21 21.27
CA GLU A 127 1.71 -6.29 22.68
C GLU A 127 0.86 -5.40 23.60
N ASP A 128 0.34 -4.27 23.10
CA ASP A 128 -0.56 -3.40 23.85
C ASP A 128 -1.99 -3.96 23.99
N GLN A 129 -2.45 -4.79 23.04
CA GLN A 129 -3.83 -5.30 23.01
C GLN A 129 -4.01 -6.64 23.73
N SER A 130 -2.96 -7.47 23.82
CA SER A 130 -3.05 -8.85 24.33
C SER A 130 -3.37 -8.97 25.83
N LYS A 131 -3.30 -7.90 26.63
CA LYS A 131 -3.46 -7.97 28.09
C LYS A 131 -4.85 -7.57 28.62
N LYS A 132 -5.77 -7.11 27.75
CA LYS A 132 -7.10 -6.65 28.18
C LYS A 132 -8.17 -7.49 27.49
N GLY A 133 -8.92 -8.27 28.28
CA GLY A 133 -10.02 -9.10 27.76
C GLY A 133 -11.01 -8.28 26.90
N LEU A 134 -11.65 -8.95 25.93
CA LEU A 134 -12.64 -8.41 25.01
C LEU A 134 -13.98 -8.11 25.72
N PHE A 135 -13.95 -7.26 26.73
CA PHE A 135 -15.15 -6.79 27.42
C PHE A 135 -15.62 -5.47 26.80
N PRO A 136 -16.93 -5.24 26.64
CA PRO A 136 -17.46 -3.97 26.10
C PRO A 136 -16.99 -2.72 26.86
N GLN A 137 -16.70 -2.88 28.16
CA GLN A 137 -16.18 -1.83 29.04
C GLN A 137 -14.81 -1.32 28.60
N ASN A 138 -14.00 -2.20 28.01
CA ASN A 138 -12.65 -1.91 27.53
C ASN A 138 -12.65 -1.48 26.06
N PHE A 139 -13.83 -1.23 25.45
CA PHE A 139 -13.95 -0.90 24.03
C PHE A 139 -12.96 0.19 23.64
N PHE A 140 -13.00 1.35 24.31
CA PHE A 140 -12.15 2.50 24.01
C PHE A 140 -10.66 2.24 24.21
N GLU A 141 -10.30 1.41 25.19
CA GLU A 141 -8.91 1.07 25.49
C GLU A 141 -8.31 0.08 24.50
N ASN A 142 -9.16 -0.70 23.84
CA ASN A 142 -8.79 -1.71 22.86
C ASN A 142 -8.95 -1.22 21.42
N GLN A 143 -9.33 0.04 21.19
CA GLN A 143 -9.43 0.57 19.83
C GLN A 143 -8.02 0.81 19.27
N PRO A 144 -7.79 0.51 17.98
CA PRO A 144 -6.54 0.86 17.34
C PRO A 144 -6.34 2.38 17.38
N ILE A 145 -5.28 2.81 18.05
CA ILE A 145 -4.91 4.22 18.12
C ILE A 145 -4.11 4.55 16.86
N PRO A 146 -4.57 5.49 16.01
CA PRO A 146 -3.80 5.93 14.86
C PRO A 146 -2.44 6.47 15.31
N ARG A 147 -1.36 6.05 14.65
CA ARG A 147 -0.01 6.60 14.92
C ARG A 147 0.05 8.11 14.66
N GLU A 148 -0.77 8.59 13.72
CA GLU A 148 -0.88 10.00 13.33
C GLU A 148 -2.33 10.33 12.96
N GLY A 149 -2.75 11.59 13.18
CA GLY A 149 -4.09 12.09 12.80
C GLY A 149 -5.09 12.20 13.95
N SER A 150 -6.39 12.26 13.63
CA SER A 150 -7.49 12.30 14.60
C SER A 150 -8.52 11.22 14.26
N PHE A 151 -9.11 10.60 15.27
CA PHE A 151 -10.19 9.64 15.13
C PHE A 151 -11.40 10.10 15.93
N CYS A 152 -12.59 9.75 15.47
CA CYS A 152 -13.84 10.04 16.16
C CYS A 152 -14.75 8.81 16.13
N TYR A 153 -15.55 8.64 17.19
CA TYR A 153 -16.60 7.63 17.24
C TYR A 153 -17.94 8.29 16.95
N GLY A 154 -18.67 7.74 15.98
CA GLY A 154 -20.07 8.07 15.73
C GLY A 154 -20.98 7.01 16.33
N CYS A 155 -22.11 7.41 16.90
CA CYS A 155 -23.18 6.50 17.30
C CYS A 155 -24.44 6.85 16.49
N VAL A 156 -25.16 5.81 16.07
CA VAL A 156 -26.45 5.94 15.38
C VAL A 156 -27.49 5.26 16.25
N PHE A 157 -28.56 5.97 16.55
CA PHE A 157 -29.70 5.45 17.28
C PHE A 157 -30.92 5.47 16.35
N SER A 158 -31.80 4.49 16.51
CA SER A 158 -33.11 4.45 15.84
C SER A 158 -34.17 4.30 16.92
N ASP A 159 -35.19 5.17 16.89
CA ASP A 159 -36.35 5.02 17.75
C ASP A 159 -37.22 3.89 17.20
N PHE A 160 -37.13 2.71 17.81
CA PHE A 160 -38.19 1.71 17.66
C PHE A 160 -39.38 2.18 18.48
N SER A 161 -40.32 2.89 17.85
CA SER A 161 -41.63 3.10 18.44
C SER A 161 -42.32 1.74 18.53
N THR A 162 -42.31 1.13 19.71
CA THR A 162 -43.21 0.02 20.03
C THR A 162 -44.63 0.62 20.08
N THR A 163 -45.32 0.69 18.95
CA THR A 163 -46.76 0.94 18.96
C THR A 163 -47.42 -0.28 19.60
N PRO A 164 -48.09 -0.15 20.76
CA PRO A 164 -49.02 -1.17 21.18
C PRO A 164 -50.23 -1.05 20.26
N ASP A 165 -50.45 -2.07 19.42
CA ASP A 165 -51.72 -2.25 18.72
C ASP A 165 -52.82 -2.38 19.78
N MET A 166 -53.44 -1.25 20.14
CA MET A 166 -54.64 -1.23 20.94
C MET A 166 -55.83 -1.48 20.03
N VAL A 167 -56.33 -2.71 20.15
CA VAL A 167 -57.63 -3.20 19.72
C VAL A 167 -58.74 -2.16 19.97
N ALA A 168 -59.52 -1.90 18.93
CA ALA A 168 -60.89 -1.40 19.03
C ALA A 168 -61.76 -2.15 18.01
#